data_AF-A0A933KCC2-F1
#
_entry.id   AF-A0A933KCC2-F1
#
_cell.length_a   1.000
_cell.length_b   1.000
_cell.length_c   1.000
_cell.angle_alpha   90.00
_cell.angle_beta   90.00
_cell.angle_gamma   90.00
#
_symmetry.space_group_name_H-M   'P 1'
#
loop_
_entity.id
_entity.type
_entity.pdbx_description
1 polymer ?
#
loop_
_entity_poly.entity_id
_entity_poly.type
_entity_poly.pdbx_seq_one_letter_code
_entity_poly.pdbx_strand_id
1 'polypeptide(L)'
;MKERSREELERAMADAALTPPGDPQRERVEAEVALAGPWAEQLWLEILASDEHLRVALRQVRPPPGLLERLRAVPDSAPPSARPPMASLLSRPRAGTRIVAGVLVLVLIGVMAWHRVASRAEDERRLHTVALLAMQDHMHEADMVVRAADPARLSLELSRLVEFTVRLPEMGRGLKLLGGRPCHLGSHRVALTLWSGGDRISSLYQFDPGELGIERPDRPVVVRPHGPVAGRTPCEVLFWSEAGASYALVSRPAHGS
;
A
#
# COMPACT_ATOMS: atom_id res chain seq x y z
N MET A 1 -15.05 -35.04 12.36
CA MET A 1 -14.86 -33.60 12.06
C MET A 1 -13.70 -33.52 11.09
N LYS A 2 -13.86 -32.96 9.89
CA LYS A 2 -12.72 -32.76 8.99
C LYS A 2 -11.90 -31.59 9.54
N GLU A 3 -10.62 -31.80 9.80
CA GLU A 3 -9.71 -30.68 10.06
C GLU A 3 -9.77 -29.75 8.86
N ARG A 4 -10.19 -28.50 9.08
CA ARG A 4 -10.04 -27.44 8.07
C ARG A 4 -8.57 -27.26 7.81
N SER A 5 -8.24 -26.97 6.55
CA SER A 5 -6.88 -26.54 6.24
C SER A 5 -6.56 -25.27 7.01
N ARG A 6 -5.29 -25.08 7.36
CA ARG A 6 -4.82 -23.88 8.08
C ARG A 6 -5.31 -22.58 7.42
N GLU A 7 -5.19 -22.49 6.10
CA GLU A 7 -5.63 -21.31 5.33
C GLU A 7 -7.14 -21.04 5.42
N GLU A 8 -7.97 -22.08 5.50
CA GLU A 8 -9.42 -21.93 5.68
C GLU A 8 -9.74 -21.39 7.07
N LEU A 9 -9.02 -21.85 8.11
CA LEU A 9 -9.19 -21.35 9.46
C LEU A 9 -8.73 -19.89 9.57
N GLU A 10 -7.59 -19.53 8.97
CA GLU A 10 -7.09 -18.16 8.94
C GLU A 10 -8.09 -17.20 8.26
N ARG A 11 -8.71 -17.63 7.15
CA ARG A 11 -9.77 -16.84 6.48
C ARG A 11 -11.02 -16.72 7.35
N ALA A 12 -11.46 -17.82 7.98
CA ALA A 12 -12.62 -17.81 8.86
C ALA A 12 -12.42 -16.92 10.09
N MET A 13 -11.20 -16.88 10.63
CA MET A 13 -10.78 -15.95 11.68
C MET A 13 -10.90 -14.50 11.19
N ALA A 14 -10.30 -14.15 10.05
CA ALA A 14 -10.41 -12.79 9.52
C ALA A 14 -11.88 -12.34 9.35
N ASP A 15 -12.76 -13.21 8.82
CA ASP A 15 -14.18 -12.90 8.64
C ASP A 15 -14.92 -12.78 9.98
N ALA A 16 -14.64 -13.66 10.95
CA ALA A 16 -15.25 -13.63 12.28
C ALA A 16 -14.78 -12.47 13.16
N ALA A 17 -13.59 -11.92 12.92
CA ALA A 17 -13.12 -10.74 13.64
C ALA A 17 -13.97 -9.50 13.32
N LEU A 18 -14.57 -9.44 12.14
CA LEU A 18 -15.45 -8.34 11.72
C LEU A 18 -16.86 -8.44 12.33
N THR A 19 -17.22 -9.56 12.96
CA THR A 19 -18.54 -9.74 13.56
C THR A 19 -18.53 -9.33 15.03
N PRO A 20 -19.65 -8.77 15.54
CA PRO A 20 -19.74 -8.33 16.93
C PRO A 20 -19.57 -9.52 17.90
N PRO A 21 -19.04 -9.28 19.12
CA PRO A 21 -19.00 -10.29 20.18
C PRO A 21 -20.40 -10.90 20.43
N GLY A 22 -20.46 -12.23 20.57
CA GLY A 22 -21.72 -12.98 20.75
C GLY A 22 -22.43 -13.38 19.46
N ASP A 23 -21.86 -13.06 18.29
CA ASP A 23 -22.37 -13.61 17.03
C ASP A 23 -22.10 -15.13 16.93
N PRO A 24 -23.09 -15.97 16.55
CA PRO A 24 -22.91 -17.42 16.48
C PRO A 24 -21.81 -17.88 15.52
N GLN A 25 -21.48 -17.10 14.50
CA GLN A 25 -20.35 -17.40 13.61
C GLN A 25 -19.02 -17.22 14.33
N ARG A 26 -18.90 -16.16 15.13
CA ARG A 26 -17.69 -15.87 15.90
C ARG A 26 -17.43 -16.92 16.96
N GLU A 27 -18.47 -17.31 17.71
CA GLU A 27 -18.35 -18.35 18.73
C GLU A 27 -17.89 -19.69 18.15
N ARG A 28 -18.33 -20.05 16.94
CA ARG A 28 -17.87 -21.26 16.24
C ARG A 28 -16.38 -21.17 15.89
N VAL A 29 -15.94 -20.03 15.37
CA VAL A 29 -14.53 -19.84 15.01
C VAL A 29 -13.64 -19.81 16.25
N GLU A 30 -14.08 -19.19 17.35
CA GLU A 30 -13.37 -19.22 18.64
C GLU A 30 -13.21 -20.65 19.17
N ALA A 31 -14.24 -21.50 19.02
CA ALA A 31 -14.15 -22.92 19.35
C ALA A 31 -13.17 -23.68 18.42
N GLU A 32 -13.20 -23.40 17.11
CA GLU A 32 -12.24 -23.98 16.15
C GLU A 32 -10.78 -23.55 16.44
N VAL A 33 -10.56 -22.29 16.81
CA VAL A 33 -9.26 -21.74 17.22
C VAL A 33 -8.73 -22.46 18.46
N ALA A 34 -9.55 -22.64 19.49
CA ALA A 34 -9.17 -23.35 20.71
C ALA A 34 -8.78 -24.82 20.43
N LEU A 35 -9.45 -25.46 19.48
CA LEU A 35 -9.13 -26.83 19.06
C LEU A 35 -7.86 -26.92 18.21
N ALA A 36 -7.56 -25.90 17.40
CA ALA A 36 -6.38 -25.86 16.53
C ALA A 36 -5.08 -25.60 17.31
N GLY A 37 -5.16 -25.11 18.55
CA GLY A 37 -4.05 -25.00 19.49
C GLY A 37 -3.35 -23.63 19.48
N PRO A 38 -2.18 -23.53 20.15
CA PRO A 38 -1.59 -22.23 20.53
C PRO A 38 -1.25 -21.28 19.37
N TRP A 39 -0.92 -21.82 18.20
CA TRP A 39 -0.62 -20.99 17.02
C TRP A 39 -1.86 -20.22 16.54
N ALA A 40 -3.04 -20.86 16.59
CA ALA A 40 -4.28 -20.25 16.14
C ALA A 40 -4.76 -19.22 17.17
N GLU A 41 -4.61 -19.50 18.46
CA GLU A 41 -4.92 -18.56 19.53
C GLU A 41 -4.08 -17.28 19.42
N GLN A 42 -2.77 -17.42 19.20
CA GLN A 42 -1.88 -16.28 19.01
C GLN A 42 -2.29 -15.44 17.80
N LEU A 43 -2.54 -16.08 16.65
CA LEU A 43 -3.00 -15.38 15.46
C LEU A 43 -4.36 -14.71 15.67
N TRP A 44 -5.28 -15.36 16.40
CA TRP A 44 -6.59 -14.80 16.72
C TRP A 44 -6.46 -13.51 17.53
N LEU A 45 -5.61 -13.51 18.56
CA LEU A 45 -5.33 -12.33 19.37
C LEU A 45 -4.71 -11.20 18.55
N GLU A 46 -3.81 -11.51 17.61
CA GLU A 46 -3.21 -10.51 16.72
C GLU A 46 -4.24 -9.87 15.79
N ILE A 47 -5.13 -10.68 15.19
CA ILE A 47 -6.21 -10.18 14.35
C ILE A 47 -7.15 -9.27 15.16
N LEU A 48 -7.57 -9.71 16.36
CA LEU A 48 -8.44 -8.92 17.22
C LEU A 48 -7.80 -7.62 17.71
N ALA A 49 -6.50 -7.65 18.04
CA ALA A 49 -5.77 -6.46 18.45
C ALA A 49 -5.65 -5.43 17.30
N SER A 50 -5.43 -5.91 16.08
CA SER A 50 -5.41 -5.08 14.88
C SER A 50 -6.78 -4.43 14.60
N ASP A 51 -7.87 -5.20 14.70
CA ASP A 51 -9.23 -4.70 14.51
C ASP A 51 -9.60 -3.64 15.58
N GLU A 52 -9.31 -3.90 16.86
CA GLU A 52 -9.60 -2.93 17.92
C GLU A 52 -8.78 -1.64 17.74
N HIS A 53 -7.52 -1.75 17.31
CA HIS A 53 -6.70 -0.59 17.00
C HIS A 53 -7.32 0.26 15.88
N LEU A 54 -7.78 -0.38 14.79
CA LEU A 54 -8.46 0.30 13.69
C LEU A 54 -9.77 0.95 14.16
N ARG A 55 -10.55 0.26 14.98
CA ARG A 55 -11.82 0.76 15.53
C ARG A 55 -11.59 2.00 16.41
N VAL A 56 -10.56 1.99 17.25
CA VAL A 56 -10.17 3.14 18.08
C VAL A 56 -9.69 4.29 17.19
N ALA A 57 -8.86 4.01 16.18
CA ALA A 57 -8.39 5.03 15.25
C ALA A 57 -9.54 5.69 14.47
N LEU A 58 -10.48 4.89 13.95
CA LEU A 58 -11.65 5.37 13.20
C LEU A 58 -12.56 6.26 14.06
N ARG A 59 -12.69 5.98 15.36
CA ARG A 59 -13.44 6.84 16.29
C ARG A 59 -12.84 8.22 16.48
N GLN A 60 -11.53 8.37 16.27
CA GLN A 60 -10.84 9.66 16.39
C GLN A 60 -10.94 10.50 15.11
N VAL A 61 -11.22 9.86 13.96
CA VAL A 61 -11.39 10.56 12.69
C VAL A 61 -12.73 11.30 12.71
N ARG A 62 -12.69 12.63 12.74
CA ARG A 62 -13.90 13.43 12.53
C ARG A 62 -14.43 13.16 11.12
N PRO A 63 -15.71 12.77 10.98
CA PRO A 63 -16.28 12.60 9.65
C PRO A 63 -16.20 13.94 8.90
N PRO A 64 -15.79 13.95 7.61
CA PRO A 64 -15.74 15.17 6.83
C PRO A 64 -17.13 15.85 6.81
N PRO A 65 -17.18 17.19 6.86
CA PRO A 65 -18.46 17.90 6.83
C PRO A 65 -19.24 17.51 5.56
N GLY A 66 -20.55 17.31 5.70
CA GLY A 66 -21.41 16.90 4.60
C GLY A 66 -21.38 15.40 4.27
N LEU A 67 -20.66 14.55 5.02
CA LEU A 67 -20.60 13.10 4.73
C LEU A 67 -21.95 12.41 4.96
N LEU A 68 -22.62 12.71 6.09
CA LEU A 68 -23.91 12.11 6.41
C LEU A 68 -24.98 12.55 5.41
N GLU A 69 -24.94 13.81 4.97
CA GLU A 69 -25.81 14.36 3.95
C GLU A 69 -25.56 13.68 2.60
N ARG A 70 -24.28 13.47 2.22
CA ARG A 70 -23.92 12.74 0.99
C ARG A 70 -24.31 11.27 1.04
N LEU A 71 -24.15 10.60 2.18
CA LEU A 71 -24.57 9.20 2.36
C LEU A 71 -26.10 9.07 2.29
N ARG A 72 -26.85 10.01 2.86
CA ARG A 72 -28.31 10.07 2.73
C ARG A 72 -28.79 10.48 1.34
N ALA A 73 -27.95 11.19 0.58
CA ALA A 73 -28.23 11.56 -0.81
C ALA A 73 -27.94 10.41 -1.79
N VAL A 74 -27.27 9.33 -1.35
CA VAL A 74 -27.26 8.08 -2.09
C VAL A 74 -28.68 7.52 -2.00
N PRO A 75 -29.43 7.42 -3.11
CA PRO A 75 -30.77 6.87 -3.06
C PRO A 75 -30.69 5.44 -2.52
N ASP A 76 -31.44 5.12 -1.46
CA ASP A 76 -31.62 3.73 -0.96
C ASP A 76 -32.17 2.79 -2.05
N SER A 77 -32.61 3.36 -3.16
CA SER A 77 -33.05 2.68 -4.36
C SER A 77 -31.97 2.78 -5.43
N ALA A 78 -31.13 1.76 -5.56
CA ALA A 78 -30.78 1.36 -6.93
C ALA A 78 -32.13 1.16 -7.63
N PRO A 79 -32.47 1.95 -8.67
CA PRO A 79 -33.75 1.77 -9.32
C PRO A 79 -33.82 0.30 -9.76
N PRO A 80 -34.89 -0.45 -9.43
CA PRO A 80 -35.06 -1.78 -9.96
C PRO A 80 -34.93 -1.65 -11.48
N SER A 81 -33.91 -2.31 -12.03
CA SER A 81 -33.58 -2.34 -13.45
C SER A 81 -34.88 -2.33 -14.26
N ALA A 82 -35.20 -1.17 -14.84
CA ALA A 82 -36.41 -0.98 -15.59
C ALA A 82 -36.27 -1.86 -16.84
N ARG A 83 -36.86 -3.06 -16.76
CA ARG A 83 -37.03 -3.92 -17.93
C ARG A 83 -37.77 -3.08 -18.98
N PRO A 84 -37.20 -2.86 -20.17
CA PRO A 84 -37.91 -2.14 -21.20
C PRO A 84 -39.16 -2.95 -21.61
N PRO A 85 -40.27 -2.28 -21.93
CA PRO A 85 -41.52 -2.94 -22.24
C PRO A 85 -41.36 -3.78 -23.51
N MET A 86 -41.66 -5.07 -23.38
CA MET A 86 -41.96 -5.96 -24.50
C MET A 86 -43.24 -5.46 -25.17
N ALA A 87 -43.10 -4.62 -26.17
CA ALA A 87 -44.14 -4.38 -27.17
C ALA A 87 -43.66 -4.92 -28.50
N SER A 88 -44.42 -5.90 -28.96
CA SER A 88 -44.41 -6.57 -30.25
C SER A 88 -44.00 -5.69 -31.43
N LEU A 89 -43.09 -6.20 -32.26
CA LEU A 89 -43.17 -6.06 -33.71
C LEU A 89 -42.43 -7.23 -34.38
N LEU A 90 -43.23 -8.21 -34.77
CA LEU A 90 -42.88 -9.19 -35.80
C LEU A 90 -42.68 -8.46 -37.12
N SER A 91 -41.43 -8.36 -37.59
CA SER A 91 -41.09 -8.27 -39.01
C SER A 91 -39.62 -8.66 -39.21
N ARG A 92 -39.46 -9.95 -39.53
CA ARG A 92 -38.51 -10.66 -40.42
C ARG A 92 -37.16 -10.02 -40.86
N PRO A 93 -36.18 -10.87 -41.24
CA PRO A 93 -34.86 -10.90 -40.61
C PRO A 93 -33.73 -10.41 -41.51
N ARG A 94 -32.63 -9.94 -40.91
CA ARG A 94 -31.20 -10.08 -41.31
C ARG A 94 -30.34 -8.98 -40.66
N ALA A 95 -30.09 -9.11 -39.35
CA ALA A 95 -29.01 -8.38 -38.66
C ALA A 95 -28.73 -9.00 -37.27
N GLY A 96 -28.76 -10.33 -37.17
CA GLY A 96 -28.42 -11.03 -35.94
C GLY A 96 -26.91 -11.12 -35.79
N THR A 97 -26.28 -10.13 -35.11
CA THR A 97 -24.91 -10.21 -34.54
C THR A 97 -24.46 -8.94 -33.81
N ARG A 98 -25.32 -7.94 -33.51
CA ARG A 98 -24.84 -6.68 -32.88
C ARG A 98 -25.11 -6.52 -31.38
N ILE A 99 -25.98 -7.32 -30.76
CA ILE A 99 -26.34 -7.16 -29.34
C ILE A 99 -25.38 -7.93 -28.40
N VAL A 100 -24.79 -9.04 -28.85
CA VAL A 100 -23.83 -9.83 -28.03
C VAL A 100 -22.51 -9.09 -27.82
N ALA A 101 -22.08 -8.28 -28.79
CA ALA A 101 -20.82 -7.52 -28.68
C ALA A 101 -20.86 -6.45 -27.59
N GLY A 102 -22.00 -5.78 -27.38
CA GLY A 102 -22.12 -4.71 -26.38
C GLY A 102 -21.97 -5.18 -24.93
N VAL A 103 -22.53 -6.35 -24.60
CA VAL A 103 -22.42 -6.94 -23.26
C VAL A 103 -20.99 -7.40 -22.96
N LEU A 104 -20.32 -8.00 -23.95
CA LEU A 104 -18.92 -8.44 -23.79
C LEU A 104 -17.99 -7.25 -23.52
N VAL A 105 -18.19 -6.13 -24.23
CA VAL A 105 -17.40 -4.90 -24.03
C VAL A 105 -17.61 -4.33 -22.63
N LEU A 106 -18.85 -4.28 -22.13
CA LEU A 106 -19.14 -3.80 -20.77
C LEU A 106 -18.52 -4.70 -19.69
N VAL A 107 -18.56 -6.03 -19.87
CA VAL A 107 -17.90 -6.98 -18.96
C VAL A 107 -16.39 -6.78 -18.97
N LEU A 108 -15.77 -6.64 -20.15
CA LEU A 108 -14.33 -6.38 -20.26
C LEU A 108 -13.92 -5.05 -19.59
N ILE A 109 -14.71 -3.99 -19.77
CA ILE A 109 -14.49 -2.71 -19.08
C ILE A 109 -14.61 -2.90 -17.57
N GLY A 110 -15.62 -3.64 -17.11
CA GLY A 110 -15.81 -3.94 -15.68
C GLY A 110 -14.63 -4.70 -15.08
N VAL A 111 -14.16 -5.76 -15.74
CA VAL A 111 -13.01 -6.56 -15.29
C VAL A 111 -11.72 -5.72 -15.29
N MET A 112 -11.48 -4.91 -16.33
CA MET A 112 -10.32 -4.02 -16.36
C MET A 112 -10.38 -2.94 -15.27
N ALA A 113 -11.55 -2.37 -15.01
CA ALA A 113 -11.74 -1.40 -13.94
C ALA A 113 -11.50 -2.04 -12.56
N TRP A 114 -12.03 -3.25 -12.34
CA TRP A 114 -11.81 -4.02 -11.11
C TRP A 114 -10.33 -4.34 -10.91
N HIS A 115 -9.65 -4.84 -11.93
CA HIS A 115 -8.22 -5.17 -11.87
C HIS A 115 -7.38 -3.94 -11.50
N ARG A 116 -7.71 -2.76 -12.06
CA ARG A 116 -7.03 -1.49 -11.71
C ARG A 116 -7.29 -1.05 -10.28
N VAL A 117 -8.46 -1.30 -9.72
CA VAL A 117 -8.77 -0.96 -8.33
C VAL A 117 -8.05 -1.91 -7.38
N ALA A 118 -8.08 -3.21 -7.68
CA ALA A 118 -7.39 -4.23 -6.89
C ALA A 118 -5.86 -4.02 -6.90
N SER A 119 -5.26 -3.75 -8.06
CA SER A 119 -3.81 -3.48 -8.16
C SER A 119 -3.39 -2.26 -7.36
N ARG A 120 -4.18 -1.16 -7.41
CA ARG A 120 -3.91 0.05 -6.62
C ARG A 120 -3.91 -0.20 -5.11
N ALA A 121 -4.85 -0.99 -4.61
CA ALA A 121 -4.91 -1.30 -3.18
C ALA A 121 -3.68 -2.12 -2.74
N GLU A 122 -3.19 -3.01 -3.60
CA GLU A 122 -1.98 -3.78 -3.34
C GLU A 122 -0.72 -2.90 -3.42
N ASP A 123 -0.63 -2.02 -4.41
CA ASP A 123 0.45 -1.04 -4.55
C ASP A 123 0.52 -0.11 -3.33
N GLU A 124 -0.62 0.38 -2.85
CA GLU A 124 -0.69 1.21 -1.64
C GLU A 124 -0.17 0.46 -0.40
N ARG A 125 -0.50 -0.82 -0.26
CA ARG A 125 0.03 -1.66 0.83
C ARG A 125 1.54 -1.87 0.70
N ARG A 126 2.04 -2.16 -0.51
CA ARG A 126 3.48 -2.35 -0.78
C ARG A 126 4.26 -1.07 -0.51
N LEU A 127 3.78 0.08 -1.01
CA LEU A 127 4.34 1.40 -0.73
C LEU A 127 4.37 1.70 0.77
N HIS A 128 3.31 1.37 1.49
CA HIS A 128 3.24 1.55 2.94
C HIS A 128 4.30 0.71 3.68
N THR A 129 4.46 -0.56 3.30
CA THR A 129 5.49 -1.45 3.87
C THR A 129 6.90 -0.92 3.59
N VAL A 130 7.18 -0.52 2.34
CA VAL A 130 8.48 0.05 1.97
C VAL A 130 8.75 1.36 2.73
N ALA A 131 7.72 2.18 2.92
CA ALA A 131 7.83 3.42 3.70
C ALA A 131 8.21 3.14 5.16
N LEU A 132 7.56 2.17 5.80
CA LEU A 132 7.86 1.76 7.18
C LEU A 132 9.30 1.25 7.31
N LEU A 133 9.74 0.41 6.38
CA LEU A 133 11.10 -0.15 6.39
C LEU A 133 12.15 0.95 6.15
N ALA A 134 11.90 1.85 5.20
CA ALA A 134 12.80 2.97 4.91
C ALA A 134 12.87 3.95 6.10
N MET A 135 11.75 4.21 6.78
CA MET A 135 11.74 5.00 8.01
C MET A 135 12.51 4.33 9.13
N GLN A 136 12.32 3.03 9.32
CA GLN A 136 13.05 2.27 10.33
C GLN A 136 14.55 2.32 10.07
N ASP A 137 15.00 2.07 8.83
CA ASP A 137 16.41 2.16 8.46
C ASP A 137 16.96 3.58 8.61
N HIS A 138 16.20 4.62 8.25
CA HIS A 138 16.60 6.02 8.45
C HIS A 138 16.76 6.42 9.93
N MET A 139 15.97 5.83 10.83
CA MET A 139 16.05 6.11 12.27
C MET A 139 17.25 5.43 12.94
N HIS A 140 17.74 4.32 12.40
CA HIS A 140 18.97 3.70 12.87
C HIS A 140 20.13 4.45 12.19
N GLU A 141 20.90 5.23 12.96
CA GLU A 141 22.05 5.97 12.43
C GLU A 141 22.94 5.04 11.59
N ALA A 142 22.92 5.28 10.28
CA ALA A 142 23.51 4.36 9.32
C ALA A 142 24.99 4.69 9.11
N ASP A 143 25.86 3.74 9.43
CA ASP A 143 27.27 3.81 9.06
C ASP A 143 27.42 3.92 7.53
N MET A 144 28.04 5.01 7.08
CA MET A 144 28.35 5.18 5.65
C MET A 144 29.53 4.31 5.25
N VAL A 145 29.32 3.45 4.25
CA VAL A 145 30.39 2.64 3.65
C VAL A 145 31.23 3.50 2.71
N VAL A 146 30.58 4.35 1.92
CA VAL A 146 31.23 5.27 0.97
C VAL A 146 30.96 6.71 1.41
N ARG A 147 32.02 7.43 1.76
CA ARG A 147 31.96 8.88 2.01
C ARG A 147 32.51 9.61 0.79
N ALA A 148 31.60 10.15 -0.03
CA ALA A 148 31.96 10.89 -1.22
C ALA A 148 30.96 12.04 -1.42
N ALA A 149 31.48 13.25 -1.55
CA ALA A 149 30.69 14.43 -1.90
C ALA A 149 30.44 14.55 -3.42
N ASP A 150 31.20 13.81 -4.23
CA ASP A 150 31.05 13.75 -5.68
C ASP A 150 29.97 12.71 -6.06
N PRO A 151 28.83 13.14 -6.65
CA PRO A 151 27.76 12.25 -7.06
C PRO A 151 28.20 11.18 -8.07
N ALA A 152 29.08 11.54 -9.02
CA ALA A 152 29.49 10.62 -10.09
C ALA A 152 30.31 9.46 -9.52
N ARG A 153 31.26 9.76 -8.64
CA ARG A 153 32.05 8.76 -7.94
C ARG A 153 31.18 7.88 -7.03
N LEU A 154 30.26 8.47 -6.26
CA LEU A 154 29.39 7.70 -5.36
C LEU A 154 28.50 6.73 -6.15
N SER A 155 27.87 7.20 -7.23
CA SER A 155 27.05 6.36 -8.12
C SER A 155 27.86 5.18 -8.66
N LEU A 156 29.09 5.42 -9.15
CA LEU A 156 29.94 4.36 -9.67
C LEU A 156 30.32 3.32 -8.59
N GLU A 157 30.69 3.78 -7.38
CA GLU A 157 31.06 2.88 -6.28
C GLU A 157 29.85 2.08 -5.79
N LEU A 158 28.69 2.70 -5.59
CA LEU A 158 27.48 2.00 -5.16
C LEU A 158 26.96 1.03 -6.23
N SER A 159 27.05 1.37 -7.52
CA SER A 159 26.65 0.47 -8.62
C SER A 159 27.46 -0.81 -8.68
N ARG A 160 28.66 -0.86 -8.07
CA ARG A 160 29.45 -2.10 -7.93
C ARG A 160 28.99 -2.96 -6.75
N LEU A 161 28.24 -2.36 -5.82
CA LEU A 161 27.76 -2.97 -4.59
C LEU A 161 26.28 -3.35 -4.65
N VAL A 162 25.56 -3.01 -5.71
CA VAL A 162 24.17 -3.42 -5.97
C VAL A 162 24.06 -3.95 -7.41
N GLU A 163 22.98 -4.68 -7.71
CA GLU A 163 22.81 -5.38 -8.99
C GLU A 163 22.16 -4.50 -10.08
N PHE A 164 22.06 -3.19 -9.83
CA PHE A 164 21.48 -2.21 -10.75
C PHE A 164 22.33 -0.93 -10.82
N THR A 165 22.11 -0.14 -11.86
CA THR A 165 22.80 1.16 -12.00
C THR A 165 22.22 2.19 -11.03
N VAL A 166 23.06 2.71 -10.14
CA VAL A 166 22.69 3.79 -9.21
C VAL A 166 22.69 5.11 -9.96
N ARG A 167 21.55 5.81 -9.95
CA ARG A 167 21.34 7.12 -10.58
C ARG A 167 20.96 8.10 -9.47
N LEU A 168 21.78 9.11 -9.25
CA LEU A 168 21.48 10.13 -8.24
C LEU A 168 20.61 11.22 -8.90
N PRO A 169 19.42 11.50 -8.35
CA PRO A 169 18.56 12.55 -8.89
C PRO A 169 19.18 13.91 -8.61
N GLU A 170 18.79 14.91 -9.41
CA GLU A 170 19.15 16.30 -9.15
C GLU A 170 18.41 16.79 -7.90
N MET A 171 19.10 16.80 -6.77
CA MET A 171 18.55 17.32 -5.53
C MET A 171 18.56 18.86 -5.56
N GLY A 172 17.49 19.47 -5.07
CA GLY A 172 17.34 20.93 -5.05
C GLY A 172 18.49 21.66 -4.36
N ARG A 173 18.64 22.96 -4.65
CA ARG A 173 19.67 23.82 -4.04
C ARG A 173 19.60 23.75 -2.51
N GLY A 174 20.71 23.45 -1.87
CA GLY A 174 20.84 23.40 -0.41
C GLY A 174 20.96 22.00 0.19
N LEU A 175 20.84 20.93 -0.63
CA LEU A 175 21.17 19.58 -0.20
C LEU A 175 22.60 19.22 -0.60
N LYS A 176 23.39 18.74 0.37
CA LYS A 176 24.76 18.28 0.19
C LYS A 176 24.81 16.76 0.35
N LEU A 177 25.35 16.09 -0.65
CA LEU A 177 25.60 14.65 -0.59
C LEU A 177 26.69 14.35 0.46
N LEU A 178 26.38 13.45 1.38
CA LEU A 178 27.31 13.00 2.43
C LEU A 178 28.00 11.68 2.05
N GLY A 179 27.28 10.79 1.38
CA GLY A 179 27.76 9.46 1.05
C GLY A 179 26.61 8.46 0.84
N GLY A 180 26.92 7.17 0.91
CA GLY A 180 25.93 6.11 0.76
C GLY A 180 26.44 4.71 1.09
N ARG A 181 25.53 3.73 0.98
CA ARG A 181 25.81 2.30 1.17
C ARG A 181 24.76 1.44 0.46
N PRO A 182 25.05 0.17 0.17
CA PRO A 182 23.99 -0.81 -0.07
C PRO A 182 23.25 -1.10 1.25
N CYS A 183 21.93 -1.30 1.18
CA CYS A 183 21.14 -1.82 2.30
C CYS A 183 19.98 -2.68 1.79
N HIS A 184 19.12 -3.11 2.71
CA HIS A 184 17.94 -3.93 2.39
C HIS A 184 16.68 -3.29 2.96
N LEU A 185 15.61 -3.30 2.16
CA LEU A 185 14.25 -3.02 2.62
C LEU A 185 13.45 -4.32 2.49
N GLY A 186 13.37 -5.08 3.59
CA GLY A 186 12.82 -6.43 3.56
C GLY A 186 13.75 -7.36 2.79
N SER A 187 13.23 -8.03 1.76
CA SER A 187 14.00 -8.91 0.86
C SER A 187 14.69 -8.16 -0.29
N HIS A 188 14.49 -6.86 -0.43
CA HIS A 188 14.92 -6.10 -1.60
C HIS A 188 16.21 -5.35 -1.32
N ARG A 189 17.17 -5.47 -2.23
CA ARG A 189 18.46 -4.76 -2.14
C ARG A 189 18.28 -3.36 -2.70
N VAL A 190 18.72 -2.35 -1.94
CA VAL A 190 18.56 -0.95 -2.33
C VAL A 190 19.87 -0.19 -2.13
N ALA A 191 20.03 0.91 -2.87
CA ALA A 191 21.14 1.85 -2.67
C ALA A 191 20.64 3.01 -1.80
N LEU A 192 21.23 3.17 -0.62
CA LEU A 192 21.00 4.32 0.27
C LEU A 192 22.02 5.41 -0.03
N THR A 193 21.55 6.64 -0.19
CA THR A 193 22.38 7.85 -0.13
C THR A 193 21.88 8.81 0.94
N LEU A 194 22.83 9.46 1.62
CA LEU A 194 22.55 10.42 2.68
C LEU A 194 22.83 11.84 2.20
N TRP A 195 21.89 12.73 2.49
CA TRP A 195 21.92 14.12 2.09
C TRP A 195 21.71 15.02 3.32
N SER A 196 22.48 16.08 3.47
CA SER A 196 22.25 17.11 4.50
C SER A 196 21.75 18.41 3.91
N GLY A 197 20.82 19.07 4.60
CA GLY A 197 20.36 20.42 4.26
C GLY A 197 19.96 21.18 5.51
N GLY A 198 20.70 22.25 5.82
CA GLY A 198 20.62 22.89 7.13
C GLY A 198 20.91 21.88 8.24
N ASP A 199 20.04 21.82 9.24
CA ASP A 199 20.15 20.90 10.38
C ASP A 199 19.47 19.54 10.13
N ARG A 200 19.12 19.22 8.89
CA ARG A 200 18.40 17.98 8.54
C ARG A 200 19.25 17.03 7.75
N ILE A 201 19.05 15.75 8.03
CA ILE A 201 19.55 14.63 7.24
C ILE A 201 18.36 13.97 6.57
N SER A 202 18.49 13.69 5.28
CA SER A 202 17.51 12.93 4.50
C SER A 202 18.18 11.68 3.95
N SER A 203 17.43 10.58 3.97
CA SER A 203 17.84 9.30 3.37
C SER A 203 17.12 9.12 2.06
N LEU A 204 17.87 8.94 0.98
CA LEU A 204 17.33 8.62 -0.34
C LEU A 204 17.65 7.17 -0.67
N TYR A 205 16.61 6.36 -0.81
CA TYR A 205 16.68 4.97 -1.21
C TYR A 205 16.37 4.86 -2.71
N GLN A 206 17.25 4.22 -3.47
CA GLN A 206 17.00 3.87 -4.87
C GLN A 206 16.86 2.35 -4.98
N PHE A 207 15.87 1.91 -5.76
CA PHE A 207 15.61 0.51 -6.04
C PHE A 207 15.14 0.32 -7.49
N ASP A 208 15.22 -0.92 -7.97
CA ASP A 208 14.62 -1.27 -9.25
C ASP A 208 13.08 -1.35 -9.10
N PRO A 209 12.29 -0.59 -9.88
CA PRO A 209 10.83 -0.70 -9.86
C PRO A 209 10.30 -2.12 -10.08
N GLY A 210 11.01 -2.94 -10.89
CA GLY A 210 10.59 -4.31 -11.16
C GLY A 210 10.67 -5.23 -9.94
N GLU A 211 11.60 -4.98 -9.02
CA GLU A 211 11.83 -5.86 -7.87
C GLU A 211 10.77 -5.70 -6.77
N LEU A 212 10.25 -4.49 -6.56
CA LEU A 212 9.22 -4.25 -5.54
C LEU A 212 7.81 -4.60 -6.00
N GLY A 213 7.63 -4.85 -7.30
CA GLY A 213 6.31 -5.03 -7.91
C GLY A 213 5.37 -3.85 -7.69
N ILE A 214 5.92 -2.64 -7.50
CA ILE A 214 5.13 -1.41 -7.35
C ILE A 214 5.05 -0.78 -8.74
N GLU A 215 3.84 -0.53 -9.24
CA GLU A 215 3.68 0.22 -10.48
C GLU A 215 4.34 1.60 -10.35
N ARG A 216 5.11 2.02 -11.37
CA ARG A 216 5.80 3.30 -11.34
C ARG A 216 4.78 4.43 -11.17
N PRO A 217 4.87 5.23 -10.09
CA PRO A 217 3.89 6.26 -9.87
C PRO A 217 4.04 7.36 -10.93
N ASP A 218 2.96 7.69 -11.64
CA ASP A 218 2.92 8.75 -12.66
C ASP A 218 3.24 10.15 -12.09
N ARG A 219 3.09 10.29 -10.76
CA ARG A 219 3.33 11.52 -10.00
C ARG A 219 3.93 11.18 -8.64
N PRO A 220 4.68 12.07 -8.00
CA PRO A 220 5.21 11.82 -6.67
C PRO A 220 4.09 11.49 -5.66
N VAL A 221 4.30 10.46 -4.84
CA VAL A 221 3.35 9.98 -3.82
C VAL A 221 3.96 10.17 -2.45
N VAL A 222 3.24 10.88 -1.57
CA VAL A 222 3.66 11.05 -0.17
C VAL A 222 2.93 10.00 0.67
N VAL A 223 3.70 9.16 1.36
CA VAL A 223 3.19 8.19 2.32
C VAL A 223 3.54 8.68 3.72
N ARG A 224 2.53 8.69 4.59
CA ARG A 224 2.66 9.01 6.01
C ARG A 224 2.24 7.78 6.81
N PRO A 225 3.17 6.86 7.12
CA PRO A 225 2.82 5.69 7.91
C PRO A 225 2.37 6.11 9.30
N HIS A 226 1.21 5.61 9.72
CA HIS A 226 0.70 5.78 11.07
C HIS A 226 1.00 4.48 11.82
N GLY A 227 1.76 4.53 12.91
CA GLY A 227 2.09 3.32 13.67
C GLY A 227 2.94 3.60 14.91
N PRO A 228 3.01 2.63 15.85
CA PRO A 228 3.71 2.77 17.13
C PRO A 228 5.22 2.97 16.99
N VAL A 229 5.79 2.57 15.84
CA VAL A 229 7.21 2.81 15.49
C VAL A 229 7.49 4.29 15.18
N ALA A 230 6.47 5.11 14.89
CA ALA A 230 6.57 6.56 14.73
C ALA A 230 6.69 7.31 16.08
N GLY A 231 7.33 6.68 17.06
CA GLY A 231 7.59 7.25 18.36
C GLY A 231 8.50 8.47 18.24
N ARG A 232 7.88 9.65 18.32
CA ARG A 232 8.43 11.00 18.60
C ARG A 232 8.69 11.94 17.44
N THR A 233 8.79 11.50 16.19
CA THR A 233 8.84 12.46 15.07
C THR A 233 8.19 11.84 13.82
N PRO A 234 7.08 12.40 13.31
CA PRO A 234 6.45 11.87 12.10
C PRO A 234 7.45 12.05 10.95
N CYS A 235 7.92 10.97 10.34
CA CYS A 235 8.68 11.07 9.10
C CYS A 235 7.71 10.98 7.92
N GLU A 236 8.03 11.70 6.84
CA GLU A 236 7.31 11.58 5.58
C GLU A 236 8.20 10.84 4.59
N VAL A 237 7.59 9.94 3.81
CA VAL A 237 8.28 9.22 2.73
C VAL A 237 7.70 9.67 1.40
N LEU A 238 8.53 10.27 0.56
CA LEU A 238 8.17 10.67 -0.79
C LEU A 238 8.66 9.62 -1.78
N PHE A 239 7.75 9.05 -2.56
CA PHE A 239 8.05 8.12 -3.65
C PHE A 239 7.92 8.80 -5.00
N TRP A 240 8.86 8.55 -5.91
CA TRP A 240 8.75 8.94 -7.31
C TRP A 240 9.62 8.04 -8.18
N SER A 241 9.42 8.12 -9.50
CA SER A 241 10.29 7.49 -10.49
C SER A 241 10.86 8.54 -11.43
N GLU A 242 12.13 8.40 -11.78
CA GLU A 242 12.82 9.28 -12.72
C GLU A 242 13.90 8.51 -13.46
N ALA A 243 14.04 8.76 -14.77
CA ALA A 243 15.07 8.14 -15.62
C ALA A 243 15.16 6.60 -15.49
N GLY A 244 14.02 5.94 -15.28
CA GLY A 244 13.93 4.48 -15.17
C GLY A 244 14.24 3.89 -13.79
N ALA A 245 14.60 4.72 -12.80
CA ALA A 245 14.80 4.31 -11.41
C ALA A 245 13.63 4.75 -10.53
N SER A 246 13.43 4.06 -9.41
CA SER A 246 12.44 4.44 -8.39
C SER A 246 13.15 4.83 -7.10
N TYR A 247 12.57 5.82 -6.44
CA TYR A 247 13.15 6.47 -5.28
C TYR A 247 12.15 6.52 -4.13
N ALA A 248 12.68 6.39 -2.91
CA ALA A 248 11.99 6.76 -1.68
C ALA A 248 12.87 7.73 -0.89
N LEU A 249 12.39 8.95 -0.67
CA LEU A 249 13.06 9.95 0.17
C LEU A 249 12.39 9.98 1.53
N VAL A 250 13.16 9.65 2.56
CA VAL A 250 12.75 9.79 3.95
C VAL A 250 13.39 11.07 4.50
N SER A 251 12.55 11.95 5.02
CA SER A 251 13.01 13.17 5.68
C SER A 251 12.23 13.42 6.96
N ARG A 252 12.90 14.03 7.95
CA ARG A 252 12.23 14.55 9.13
C ARG A 252 11.61 15.92 8.80
N PRO A 253 10.37 16.19 9.23
CA PRO A 253 9.77 17.50 9.12
C PRO A 253 10.59 18.51 9.92
N ALA A 254 10.44 19.79 9.55
CA ALA A 254 10.99 20.87 10.36
C ALA A 254 10.45 20.70 11.77
N HIS A 255 11.31 20.72 12.78
CA HIS A 255 10.81 21.19 14.08
C HIS A 255 10.37 22.63 13.81
N GLY A 256 9.07 22.90 13.97
CA GLY A 256 8.50 24.21 13.69
C GLY A 256 9.29 25.29 14.42
N SER A 257 10.03 26.07 13.64
CA SER A 257 10.63 27.34 14.04
C SER A 257 9.55 28.42 14.07
#